data_AF-A0A662I847-F1
#
_entry.id   AF-A0A662I847-F1
#
_cell.length_a   1.000
_cell.length_b   1.000
_cell.length_c   1.000
_cell.angle_alpha   90.00
_cell.angle_beta   90.00
_cell.angle_gamma   90.00
#
_symmetry.space_group_name_H-M   'P 1'
#
loop_
_entity.id
_entity.type
_entity.pdbx_description
1 polymer ?
#
loop_
_entity_poly.entity_id
_entity_poly.type
_entity_poly.pdbx_seq_one_letter_code
_entity_poly.pdbx_strand_id
1 'polypeptide(L)'
;MRTFFILVDSYINLISKIYYPYLCRSISAVFLISHGIRRDSSLHIYFIKEKICLCFFGDKVRQIRPDEASTLGLLKKAYRIISSSKNFKLKNIHSGVFLKKINLATHLKKYGNNIFIEDKNGRDIIDISISPKSIFILNLNIMPQ
;
A
#
# COMPACT_ATOMS: atom_id res chain seq x y z
N MET A 1 4.54 12.02 8.94
CA MET A 1 4.07 10.64 8.66
C MET A 1 4.61 10.27 7.31
N ARG A 2 5.41 9.20 7.24
CA ARG A 2 5.96 8.68 5.98
C ARG A 2 4.86 7.94 5.25
N THR A 3 4.57 8.35 4.02
CA THR A 3 3.44 7.78 3.26
C THR A 3 3.95 7.08 2.02
N PHE A 4 3.64 5.79 1.92
CA PHE A 4 4.02 4.95 0.80
C PHE A 4 2.77 4.58 0.00
N PHE A 5 2.86 4.69 -1.32
CA PHE A 5 1.86 4.23 -2.28
C PHE A 5 2.48 3.15 -3.13
N ILE A 6 1.80 2.01 -3.24
CA ILE A 6 2.12 0.99 -4.23
C ILE A 6 1.00 1.02 -5.26
N LEU A 7 1.34 1.38 -6.48
CA LEU A 7 0.43 1.35 -7.60
C LEU A 7 0.44 -0.06 -8.19
N VAL A 8 -0.74 -0.65 -8.33
CA VAL A 8 -0.93 -1.95 -8.97
C VAL A 8 -1.72 -1.72 -10.24
N ASP A 9 -1.03 -1.80 -11.39
CA ASP A 9 -1.66 -1.69 -12.72
C ASP A 9 -2.07 -3.06 -13.27
N SER A 10 -2.82 -3.80 -12.46
CA SER A 10 -3.42 -5.07 -12.87
C SER A 10 -4.83 -5.14 -12.32
N TYR A 11 -5.71 -5.87 -13.00
CA TYR A 11 -7.05 -6.13 -12.49
C TYR A 11 -6.96 -7.02 -11.25
N ILE A 12 -7.79 -6.73 -10.24
CA ILE A 12 -7.77 -7.43 -8.95
C ILE A 12 -7.91 -8.95 -9.08
N ASN A 13 -8.69 -9.42 -10.06
CA ASN A 13 -8.91 -10.84 -10.34
C ASN A 13 -7.68 -11.52 -10.98
N LEU A 14 -6.80 -10.73 -11.60
CA LEU A 14 -5.52 -11.18 -12.15
C LEU A 14 -4.38 -11.05 -11.13
N ILE A 15 -4.64 -10.47 -9.95
CA ILE A 15 -3.67 -10.46 -8.86
C ILE A 15 -3.56 -11.87 -8.32
N SER A 16 -2.66 -12.60 -8.95
CA SER A 16 -2.36 -14.00 -8.70
C SER A 16 -1.42 -14.16 -7.50
N LYS A 17 -1.03 -15.41 -7.24
CA LYS A 17 0.11 -15.74 -6.36
C LYS A 17 1.38 -14.93 -6.67
N ILE A 18 1.53 -14.38 -7.88
CA ILE A 18 2.73 -13.63 -8.29
C ILE A 18 2.89 -12.34 -7.47
N TYR A 19 1.82 -11.59 -7.22
CA TYR A 19 1.91 -10.29 -6.54
C TYR A 19 1.94 -10.41 -5.01
N TYR A 20 1.36 -11.48 -4.45
CA TYR A 20 1.23 -11.62 -3.00
C TYR A 20 2.55 -11.52 -2.24
N PRO A 21 3.64 -12.20 -2.63
CA PRO A 21 4.89 -12.12 -1.90
C PRO A 21 5.44 -10.68 -1.87
N TYR A 22 5.35 -9.94 -2.97
CA TYR A 22 5.80 -8.55 -3.04
C TYR A 22 4.96 -7.63 -2.13
N LEU A 23 3.65 -7.78 -2.14
CA LEU A 23 2.77 -6.98 -1.28
C LEU A 23 2.94 -7.33 0.20
N CYS A 24 3.08 -8.62 0.54
CA CYS A 24 3.37 -9.06 1.90
C CYS A 24 4.70 -8.47 2.39
N ARG A 25 5.78 -8.62 1.62
CA ARG A 25 7.09 -8.05 1.95
C ARG A 25 7.07 -6.54 2.05
N SER A 26 6.29 -5.86 1.20
CA SER A 26 6.13 -4.40 1.26
C SER A 26 5.45 -3.95 2.54
N ILE A 27 4.39 -4.64 2.97
CA ILE A 27 3.73 -4.38 4.26
C ILE A 27 4.73 -4.57 5.41
N SER A 28 5.49 -5.66 5.39
CA SER A 28 6.54 -5.90 6.39
C SER A 28 7.61 -4.80 6.38
N ALA A 29 8.12 -4.41 5.21
CA ALA A 29 9.16 -3.39 5.08
C ALA A 29 8.72 -2.00 5.55
N VAL A 30 7.46 -1.63 5.32
CA VAL A 30 6.91 -0.33 5.75
C VAL A 30 6.67 -0.28 7.26
N PHE A 31 6.21 -1.37 7.86
CA PHE A 31 5.73 -1.35 9.23
C PHE A 31 6.66 -2.01 10.24
N LEU A 32 7.32 -3.11 9.91
CA LEU A 32 8.03 -3.91 10.90
C LEU A 32 9.47 -3.43 11.10
N ILE A 33 9.87 -3.40 12.36
CA ILE A 33 11.24 -3.18 12.85
C ILE A 33 11.53 -4.21 13.94
N SER A 34 12.80 -4.36 14.34
CA SER A 34 13.24 -5.40 15.29
C SER A 34 12.39 -5.49 16.56
N HIS A 35 11.94 -4.35 17.09
CA HIS A 35 11.15 -4.29 18.32
C HIS A 35 9.77 -3.63 18.16
N GLY A 36 9.12 -3.81 17.02
CA GLY A 36 7.70 -3.46 16.89
C GLY A 36 7.30 -2.90 15.53
N ILE A 37 6.43 -1.89 15.58
CA ILE A 37 5.77 -1.31 14.41
C ILE A 37 6.11 0.18 14.30
N ARG A 38 6.52 0.64 13.11
CA ARG A 38 6.65 2.05 12.76
C ARG A 38 5.29 2.74 12.81
N ARG A 39 5.02 3.48 13.88
CA ARG A 39 3.75 4.18 14.12
C ARG A 39 3.57 5.43 13.26
N ASP A 40 4.66 5.94 12.69
CA ASP A 40 4.71 7.15 11.87
C ASP A 40 4.64 6.85 10.36
N SER A 41 4.27 5.63 9.97
CA SER A 41 4.18 5.18 8.58
C SER A 41 2.73 4.89 8.15
N SER A 42 2.44 5.05 6.86
CA SER A 42 1.21 4.56 6.23
C SER A 42 1.51 3.94 4.86
N LEU A 43 0.85 2.83 4.53
CA LEU A 43 0.96 2.15 3.23
C LEU A 43 -0.40 2.16 2.52
N HIS A 44 -0.40 2.53 1.25
CA HIS A 44 -1.57 2.62 0.39
C HIS A 44 -1.35 1.77 -0.85
N ILE A 45 -1.93 0.57 -0.87
CA ILE A 45 -1.91 -0.28 -2.07
C ILE A 45 -3.11 0.14 -2.93
N TYR A 46 -2.84 0.78 -4.07
CA TYR A 46 -3.85 1.36 -4.95
C TYR A 46 -3.99 0.51 -6.21
N PHE A 47 -5.18 -0.06 -6.40
CA PHE A 47 -5.57 -0.82 -7.59
C PHE A 47 -6.12 0.14 -8.64
N ILE A 48 -5.33 0.37 -9.69
CA ILE A 48 -5.61 1.44 -10.68
C ILE A 48 -6.92 1.19 -11.41
N LYS A 49 -7.13 -0.05 -11.90
CA LYS A 49 -8.29 -0.40 -12.71
C LYS A 49 -9.60 -0.29 -11.93
N GLU A 50 -9.60 -0.65 -10.65
CA GLU A 50 -10.78 -0.64 -9.79
C GLU A 50 -11.03 0.71 -9.10
N LYS A 51 -10.03 1.60 -9.07
CA LYS A 51 -10.04 2.85 -8.28
C LYS A 51 -10.33 2.59 -6.79
N ILE A 52 -9.65 1.58 -6.26
CA ILE A 52 -9.77 1.12 -4.88
C ILE A 52 -8.40 1.15 -4.21
N CYS A 53 -8.37 1.57 -2.96
CA CYS A 53 -7.16 1.61 -2.14
C CYS A 53 -7.33 0.75 -0.88
N LEU A 54 -6.37 -0.13 -0.63
CA LEU A 54 -6.18 -0.79 0.66
C LEU A 54 -5.16 0.02 1.47
N CYS A 55 -5.66 0.70 2.50
CA CYS A 55 -4.91 1.63 3.34
C CYS A 55 -4.53 0.95 4.66
N PHE A 56 -3.25 1.03 5.03
CA PHE A 56 -2.71 0.62 6.31
C PHE A 56 -2.16 1.85 7.04
N PHE A 57 -2.51 2.01 8.31
CA PHE A 57 -2.07 3.11 9.15
C PHE A 57 -1.31 2.60 10.37
N GLY A 58 -0.01 2.91 10.47
CA GLY A 58 0.88 2.34 11.49
C GLY A 58 0.50 2.72 12.92
N ASP A 59 -0.07 3.91 13.13
CA ASP A 59 -0.62 4.36 14.40
C ASP A 59 -1.77 3.48 14.92
N LYS A 60 -2.52 2.83 14.02
CA LYS A 60 -3.74 2.05 14.32
C LYS A 60 -3.60 0.56 14.09
N VAL A 61 -2.64 0.16 13.28
CA VAL A 61 -2.44 -1.25 12.93
C VAL A 61 -2.07 -2.05 14.18
N ARG A 62 -2.66 -3.23 14.29
CA ARG A 62 -2.35 -4.20 15.35
C ARG A 62 -2.08 -5.53 14.68
N GLN A 63 -1.28 -6.39 15.34
CA GLN A 63 -1.07 -7.78 14.95
C GLN A 63 -0.59 -7.99 13.50
N ILE A 64 0.12 -7.02 12.90
CA ILE A 64 0.95 -7.34 11.73
C ILE A 64 2.15 -8.12 12.24
N ARG A 65 2.34 -9.31 11.70
CA ARG A 65 3.44 -10.20 12.08
C ARG A 65 4.47 -10.27 10.93
N PRO A 66 5.73 -10.64 11.24
CA PRO A 66 6.76 -10.78 10.21
C PRO A 66 6.48 -11.88 9.18
N ASP A 67 5.67 -12.87 9.53
CA ASP A 67 5.35 -13.97 8.63
C ASP A 67 4.44 -13.55 7.48
N GLU A 68 4.77 -13.97 6.24
CA GLU A 68 3.99 -13.65 5.04
C GLU A 68 2.57 -14.23 5.10
N ALA A 69 2.33 -15.29 5.87
CA ALA A 69 1.05 -15.98 5.95
C ALA A 69 -0.04 -15.12 6.59
N SER A 70 0.26 -14.43 7.70
CA SER A 70 -0.67 -13.53 8.39
C SER A 70 -1.09 -12.36 7.48
N THR A 71 -0.12 -11.76 6.81
CA THR A 71 -0.31 -10.63 5.89
C THR A 71 -1.06 -11.04 4.63
N LEU A 72 -0.79 -12.25 4.13
CA LEU A 72 -1.53 -12.86 3.03
C LEU A 72 -3.02 -13.06 3.39
N GLY A 73 -3.32 -13.45 4.63
CA GLY A 73 -4.70 -13.55 5.11
C GLY A 73 -5.47 -12.23 5.02
N LEU A 74 -4.81 -11.11 5.37
CA LEU A 74 -5.39 -9.77 5.24
C LEU A 74 -5.62 -9.38 3.78
N LEU A 75 -4.65 -9.63 2.90
CA LEU A 75 -4.77 -9.37 1.47
C LEU A 75 -5.93 -10.16 0.86
N LYS A 76 -6.02 -11.47 1.14
CA LYS A 76 -7.12 -12.33 0.68
C LYS A 76 -8.49 -11.83 1.17
N LYS A 77 -8.58 -11.37 2.43
CA LYS A 77 -9.81 -10.79 2.97
C LYS A 77 -10.23 -9.53 2.22
N ALA A 78 -9.28 -8.63 1.95
CA ALA A 78 -9.53 -7.43 1.16
C ALA A 78 -9.98 -7.79 -0.26
N TYR A 79 -9.28 -8.70 -0.93
CA TYR A 79 -9.57 -9.07 -2.32
C TYR A 79 -10.93 -9.73 -2.48
N ARG A 80 -11.31 -10.60 -1.54
CA ARG A 80 -12.65 -11.19 -1.52
C ARG A 80 -13.74 -10.12 -1.49
N ILE A 81 -13.55 -9.05 -0.72
CA ILE A 81 -14.52 -7.94 -0.67
C ILE A 81 -14.53 -7.17 -1.97
N ILE A 82 -13.37 -6.86 -2.54
CA ILE A 82 -13.26 -6.16 -3.83
C ILE A 82 -13.97 -6.95 -4.95
N SER A 83 -13.76 -8.27 -4.99
CA SER A 83 -14.33 -9.16 -5.99
C SER A 83 -15.83 -9.41 -5.80
N SER A 84 -16.32 -9.49 -4.56
CA SER A 84 -17.73 -9.79 -4.29
C SER A 84 -18.65 -8.58 -4.33
N SER A 85 -18.15 -7.37 -4.05
CA SER A 85 -18.95 -6.15 -4.08
C SER A 85 -18.11 -4.92 -4.36
N LYS A 86 -18.38 -4.27 -5.50
CA LYS A 86 -17.77 -2.96 -5.85
C LYS A 86 -18.55 -1.76 -5.28
N ASN A 87 -19.64 -2.00 -4.55
CA ASN A 87 -20.51 -0.97 -3.98
C ASN A 87 -20.22 -0.75 -2.50
N PHE A 88 -19.05 -0.18 -2.23
CA PHE A 88 -18.73 0.36 -0.91
C PHE A 88 -17.96 1.68 -1.07
N LYS A 89 -18.13 2.59 -0.11
CA LYS A 89 -17.28 3.79 0.01
C LYS A 89 -16.05 3.50 0.87
N LEU A 90 -16.26 2.87 2.03
CA LEU A 90 -15.24 2.51 3.00
C LEU A 90 -15.62 1.21 3.70
N LYS A 91 -14.65 0.32 3.92
CA LYS A 91 -14.80 -0.91 4.71
C LYS A 91 -13.61 -1.07 5.65
N ASN A 92 -13.89 -1.46 6.90
CA ASN A 92 -12.85 -1.85 7.84
C ASN A 92 -12.48 -3.32 7.59
N ILE A 93 -11.20 -3.61 7.34
CA ILE A 93 -10.70 -4.96 7.08
C ILE A 93 -10.13 -5.56 8.37
N HIS A 94 -9.39 -4.76 9.12
CA HIS A 94 -8.70 -5.11 10.36
C HIS A 94 -8.35 -3.83 11.13
N SER A 95 -7.92 -3.92 12.39
CA SER A 95 -7.39 -2.76 13.12
C SER A 95 -6.34 -2.03 12.28
N GLY A 96 -6.60 -0.76 11.98
CA GLY A 96 -5.72 0.09 11.17
C GLY A 96 -5.67 -0.22 9.66
N VAL A 97 -6.50 -1.14 9.16
CA VAL A 97 -6.53 -1.55 7.75
C VAL A 97 -7.91 -1.33 7.15
N PHE A 98 -7.97 -0.48 6.14
CA PHE A 98 -9.23 -0.04 5.52
C PHE A 98 -9.20 -0.20 4.02
N LEU A 99 -10.33 -0.55 3.44
CA LEU A 99 -10.54 -0.59 2.00
C LEU A 99 -11.43 0.57 1.59
N LYS A 100 -11.03 1.33 0.57
CA LYS A 100 -11.69 2.58 0.18
C LYS A 100 -11.82 2.70 -1.33
N LYS A 101 -13.01 3.05 -1.82
CA LYS A 101 -13.22 3.42 -3.22
C LYS A 101 -12.97 4.92 -3.39
N ILE A 102 -11.89 5.28 -4.07
CA ILE A 102 -11.42 6.67 -4.17
C ILE A 102 -10.55 6.87 -5.42
N ASN A 103 -10.60 8.05 -6.00
CA ASN A 103 -9.68 8.45 -7.06
C ASN A 103 -8.25 8.69 -6.52
N LEU A 104 -7.23 8.24 -7.23
CA LEU A 104 -5.82 8.35 -6.84
C LEU A 104 -5.40 9.79 -6.53
N ALA A 105 -5.65 10.74 -7.44
CA ALA A 105 -5.25 12.13 -7.27
C ALA A 105 -5.92 12.76 -6.04
N THR A 106 -7.22 12.47 -5.84
CA THR A 106 -7.94 12.90 -4.64
C THR A 106 -7.39 12.27 -3.36
N HIS A 107 -6.90 11.04 -3.42
CA HIS A 107 -6.32 10.36 -2.26
C HIS A 107 -4.91 10.87 -1.94
N LEU A 108 -4.05 11.06 -2.95
CA LEU A 108 -2.70 11.62 -2.81
C LEU A 108 -2.72 13.00 -2.14
N LYS A 109 -3.61 13.90 -2.59
CA LYS A 109 -3.78 15.26 -2.04
C LYS A 109 -4.03 15.30 -0.53
N LYS A 110 -4.46 14.19 0.10
CA LYS A 110 -4.70 14.13 1.55
C LYS A 110 -3.43 13.98 2.38
N TYR A 111 -2.34 13.49 1.78
CA TYR A 111 -1.13 13.13 2.53
C TYR A 111 0.01 14.14 2.35
N GLY A 112 0.05 14.84 1.22
CA GLY A 112 1.06 15.86 0.97
C GLY A 112 1.20 16.20 -0.51
N ASN A 113 2.05 17.18 -0.77
CA ASN A 113 2.35 17.67 -2.13
C ASN A 113 3.76 17.28 -2.59
N ASN A 114 4.62 16.82 -1.66
CA ASN A 114 5.98 16.39 -1.96
C ASN A 114 5.95 14.91 -2.37
N ILE A 115 5.85 14.65 -3.67
CA ILE A 115 5.71 13.31 -4.24
C ILE A 115 7.04 12.88 -4.85
N PHE A 116 7.51 11.71 -4.46
CA PHE A 116 8.67 11.02 -5.01
C PHE A 116 8.18 9.77 -5.73
N ILE A 117 8.64 9.59 -6.97
CA ILE A 117 8.30 8.43 -7.79
C ILE A 117 9.61 7.73 -8.11
N GLU A 118 9.64 6.41 -7.97
CA GLU A 118 10.79 5.61 -8.38
C GLU A 118 10.99 5.68 -9.90
N ASP A 119 12.18 6.09 -10.31
CA ASP A 119 12.62 6.12 -11.71
C ASP A 119 14.11 5.79 -11.76
N LYS A 120 14.49 4.85 -12.64
CA LYS A 120 15.88 4.45 -12.86
C LYS A 120 16.78 5.58 -13.36
N ASN A 121 16.19 6.59 -14.00
CA ASN A 121 16.86 7.79 -14.47
C ASN A 121 16.68 8.97 -13.50
N GLY A 122 16.10 8.72 -12.32
CA GLY A 122 15.91 9.71 -11.28
C GLY A 122 17.22 10.14 -10.62
N ARG A 123 17.13 11.17 -9.77
CA ARG A 123 18.22 11.54 -8.87
C ARG A 123 18.33 10.52 -7.73
N ASP A 124 19.56 10.27 -7.28
CA ASP A 124 19.78 9.43 -6.10
C ASP A 124 19.04 10.03 -4.89
N ILE A 125 18.35 9.18 -4.14
CA ILE A 125 17.60 9.59 -2.95
C ILE A 125 18.48 10.20 -1.86
N ILE A 126 19.77 9.83 -1.84
CA ILE A 126 20.76 10.35 -0.89
C ILE A 126 20.97 11.86 -1.09
N ASP A 127 20.85 12.35 -2.32
CA ASP A 127 21.08 13.76 -2.68
C ASP A 127 19.83 14.65 -2.54
N ILE A 128 18.73 14.08 -2.05
CA ILE A 128 17.42 14.74 -2.03
C ILE A 128 16.99 15.03 -0.60
N SER A 129 16.59 16.27 -0.33
CA SER A 129 15.98 16.63 0.95
C SER A 129 14.56 16.05 1.07
N ILE A 130 14.35 15.13 2.02
CA ILE A 130 13.06 14.48 2.26
C ILE A 130 12.33 15.14 3.44
N SER A 131 11.14 15.66 3.18
CA SER A 131 10.26 16.21 4.23
C SER A 131 9.46 15.13 5.00
N PRO A 132 9.05 15.37 6.27
CA PRO A 132 8.20 14.44 7.03
C PRO A 132 6.78 14.20 6.48
N LYS A 133 6.34 14.90 5.42
CA LYS A 133 5.05 14.73 4.72
C LYS A 133 5.24 14.31 3.25
N SER A 134 6.38 13.70 2.96
CA SER A 134 6.68 13.17 1.64
C SER A 134 5.86 11.91 1.36
N ILE A 135 5.40 11.80 0.12
CA ILE A 135 4.74 10.61 -0.44
C ILE A 135 5.74 9.91 -1.35
N PHE A 136 5.96 8.61 -1.13
CA PHE A 136 6.76 7.76 -2.00
C PHE A 136 5.83 6.87 -2.81
N ILE A 137 5.94 6.88 -4.13
CA ILE A 137 5.15 6.09 -5.05
C ILE A 137 6.05 5.06 -5.72
N LEU A 138 5.69 3.78 -5.53
CA LEU A 138 6.31 2.63 -6.16
C LEU A 138 5.32 2.03 -7.15
N ASN A 139 5.77 1.70 -8.35
CA ASN A 139 4.92 1.05 -9.35
C ASN A 139 5.19 -0.45 -9.37
N LEU A 140 4.21 -1.25 -8.96
CA LEU A 140 4.33 -2.70 -8.96
C LEU A 140 3.89 -3.23 -10.33
N ASN A 141 4.77 -3.06 -11.31
CA ASN A 141 4.65 -3.67 -12.63
C ASN A 141 5.52 -4.93 -12.67
N ILE A 142 4.92 -6.08 -12.35
CA ILE A 142 5.57 -7.38 -12.56
C ILE A 142 5.23 -7.81 -13.98
N MET A 143 5.86 -7.18 -14.98
CA MET A 143 5.93 -7.81 -16.30
C MET A 143 6.95 -8.96 -16.18
N PRO A 144 6.65 -10.17 -16.69
CA PRO A 144 7.72 -11.12 -16.94
C PRO A 144 8.69 -10.45 -17.92
N GLN A 145 9.94 -10.26 -17.49
CA GLN A 145 11.05 -10.04 -18.41
C GLN A 145 11.39 -11.37 -19.06
#